data_AF-A0A8T3NA13-F1
#
_entry.id   AF-A0A8T3NA13-F1
#
_cell.length_a   1.000
_cell.length_b   1.000
_cell.length_c   1.000
_cell.angle_alpha   90.00
_cell.angle_beta   90.00
_cell.angle_gamma   90.00
#
_symmetry.space_group_name_H-M   'P 1'
#
loop_
_entity.id
_entity.type
_entity.pdbx_description
1 polymer ?
#
loop_
_entity_poly.entity_id
_entity_poly.type
_entity_poly.pdbx_seq_one_letter_code
_entity_poly.pdbx_strand_id
1 'polypeptide(L)'
;ETPLHDPAKLYRAAIQGAAVPGKRGSALTEIAFGLQLDGRGYADLSGWANDPASGLDPRFAATLFLFERVRDEEVRDRIIAFWAGDPLNTSELRRWLRDHGEAATYKLDKVSTQELPLHRFAFTPRLIVAAGYSGWVLLVDEVELIGRYSSKQRARSYAELARWAGKLDGERFSGLTTVFAITSDFTAKVLYERNDAERIPGRLRASGLDADQRLAGRTERGMRLIEREAVPLRGPDRATIERTREEVRGVHAAAYSWEPPPLGADEELSTTRMRQYVRQWINEWDLRRLSPDQPVSTVVSDIAVDYAEDADLAME
;
A
#
# COMPACT_ATOMS: atom_id res chain seq x y z
N GLU A 1 -7.33 2.95 8.51
CA GLU A 1 -6.93 1.80 7.68
C GLU A 1 -7.12 2.18 6.21
N THR A 2 -6.47 1.51 5.25
CA THR A 2 -6.58 1.89 3.82
C THR A 2 -7.42 0.87 3.06
N PRO A 3 -8.58 1.25 2.50
CA PRO A 3 -9.45 0.31 1.80
C PRO A 3 -8.84 -0.14 0.48
N LEU A 4 -8.46 -1.42 0.38
CA LEU A 4 -7.81 -1.98 -0.82
C LEU A 4 -8.71 -1.93 -2.07
N HIS A 5 -10.03 -1.92 -1.89
CA HIS A 5 -10.99 -1.83 -2.99
C HIS A 5 -11.10 -0.45 -3.64
N ASP A 6 -10.44 0.58 -3.08
CA ASP A 6 -10.41 1.94 -3.62
C ASP A 6 -8.98 2.33 -4.04
N PRO A 7 -8.66 2.24 -5.34
CA PRO A 7 -7.35 2.63 -5.86
C PRO A 7 -6.95 4.08 -5.58
N ALA A 8 -7.90 5.00 -5.44
CA ALA A 8 -7.59 6.41 -5.17
C ALA A 8 -7.06 6.57 -3.74
N LYS A 9 -7.71 5.92 -2.78
CA LYS A 9 -7.28 5.91 -1.38
C LYS A 9 -5.99 5.11 -1.20
N LEU A 10 -5.87 3.96 -1.86
CA LEU A 10 -4.64 3.17 -1.87
C LEU A 10 -3.46 3.99 -2.39
N TYR A 11 -3.62 4.67 -3.53
CA TYR A 11 -2.57 5.52 -4.08
C TYR A 11 -2.14 6.62 -3.11
N ARG A 12 -3.10 7.35 -2.51
CA ARG A 12 -2.79 8.42 -1.56
C ARG A 12 -2.03 7.90 -0.34
N ALA A 13 -2.50 6.81 0.26
CA ALA A 13 -1.83 6.20 1.40
C ALA A 13 -0.41 5.74 1.02
N ALA A 14 -0.26 5.13 -0.16
CA ALA A 14 1.02 4.67 -0.67
C ALA A 14 2.01 5.82 -0.89
N ILE A 15 1.57 6.96 -1.40
CA ILE A 15 2.42 8.16 -1.58
C ILE A 15 2.76 8.82 -0.24
N GLN A 16 1.79 8.92 0.68
CA GLN A 16 2.00 9.48 2.01
C GLN A 16 2.99 8.64 2.84
N GLY A 17 2.92 7.31 2.72
CA GLY A 17 3.84 6.38 3.36
C GLY A 17 5.13 6.12 2.57
N ALA A 18 5.29 6.70 1.38
CA ALA A 18 6.48 6.49 0.58
C ALA A 18 7.71 7.10 1.25
N ALA A 19 8.81 6.34 1.25
CA ALA A 19 10.10 6.79 1.76
C ALA A 19 11.15 6.75 0.64
N VAL A 20 12.00 7.78 0.60
CA VAL A 20 13.14 7.85 -0.33
C VAL A 20 14.42 7.56 0.45
N PRO A 21 15.27 6.61 0.02
CA PRO A 21 16.48 6.24 0.74
C PRO A 21 17.39 7.45 1.03
N GLY A 22 17.76 7.62 2.30
CA GLY A 22 18.65 8.71 2.74
C GLY A 22 18.03 10.11 2.74
N LYS A 23 16.73 10.24 2.48
CA LYS A 23 16.01 11.52 2.46
C LYS A 23 14.94 11.60 3.55
N ARG A 24 14.52 12.82 3.87
CA ARG A 24 13.43 13.12 4.81
C ARG A 24 12.44 14.06 4.13
N GLY A 25 11.15 13.87 4.36
CA GLY A 25 10.09 14.70 3.78
C GLY A 25 9.25 13.96 2.74
N SER A 26 8.50 14.72 1.94
CA SER A 26 7.62 14.19 0.90
C SER A 26 8.41 13.47 -0.19
N ALA A 27 8.14 12.18 -0.39
CA ALA A 27 8.84 11.37 -1.38
C ALA A 27 8.74 11.96 -2.80
N LEU A 28 7.54 12.35 -3.23
CA LEU A 28 7.31 12.87 -4.58
C LEU A 28 8.01 14.21 -4.82
N THR A 29 8.13 15.03 -3.78
CA THR A 29 8.89 16.27 -3.84
C THR A 29 10.39 15.96 -4.04
N GLU A 30 10.96 15.06 -3.23
CA GLU A 30 12.36 14.65 -3.39
C GLU A 30 12.65 14.00 -4.75
N ILE A 31 11.73 13.15 -5.23
CA ILE A 31 11.83 12.51 -6.55
C ILE A 31 11.80 13.56 -7.66
N ALA A 32 10.86 14.51 -7.60
CA ALA A 32 10.71 15.56 -8.61
C ALA A 32 11.93 16.50 -8.66
N PHE A 33 12.51 16.85 -7.51
CA PHE A 33 13.75 17.65 -7.46
C PHE A 33 15.00 16.85 -7.86
N GLY A 34 14.96 15.52 -7.76
CA GLY A 34 16.02 14.64 -8.23
C GLY A 34 16.05 14.41 -9.74
N LEU A 35 15.05 14.88 -10.49
CA LEU A 35 14.98 14.70 -11.94
C LEU A 35 16.09 15.50 -12.65
N GLN A 36 16.87 14.79 -13.46
CA GLN A 36 17.78 15.40 -14.43
C GLN A 36 17.02 15.69 -15.72
N LEU A 37 16.52 16.93 -15.87
CA LEU A 37 15.65 17.33 -16.99
C LEU A 37 16.33 17.23 -18.37
N ASP A 38 17.65 17.33 -18.42
CA ASP A 38 18.49 17.15 -19.61
C ASP A 38 19.00 15.70 -19.76
N GLY A 39 18.66 14.82 -18.81
CA GLY A 39 19.11 13.44 -18.76
C GLY A 39 18.26 12.49 -19.60
N ARG A 40 18.86 11.35 -19.98
CA ARG A 40 18.17 10.30 -20.75
C ARG A 40 16.92 9.76 -20.05
N GLY A 41 16.97 9.58 -18.72
CA GLY A 41 15.82 9.07 -17.96
C GLY A 41 14.59 9.97 -18.07
N TYR A 42 14.78 11.28 -18.01
CA TYR A 42 13.69 12.24 -18.19
C TYR A 42 13.19 12.26 -19.65
N ALA A 43 14.11 12.21 -20.63
CA ALA A 43 13.75 12.13 -22.04
C ALA A 43 12.91 10.87 -22.36
N ASP A 44 13.30 9.71 -21.83
CA ASP A 44 12.57 8.46 -21.99
C ASP A 44 11.17 8.52 -21.34
N LEU A 45 11.07 9.08 -20.13
CA LEU A 45 9.80 9.32 -19.44
C LEU A 45 8.87 10.24 -20.24
N SER A 46 9.40 11.38 -20.70
CA SER A 46 8.66 12.37 -21.47
C SER A 46 8.21 11.79 -22.81
N GLY A 47 9.09 11.07 -23.52
CA GLY A 47 8.76 10.37 -24.75
C GLY A 47 7.63 9.35 -24.56
N TRP A 48 7.72 8.51 -23.52
CA TRP A 48 6.65 7.56 -23.19
C TRP A 48 5.33 8.26 -22.82
N ALA A 49 5.36 9.31 -22.01
CA ALA A 49 4.14 10.01 -21.60
C ALA A 49 3.43 10.70 -22.78
N ASN A 50 4.19 11.14 -23.78
CA ASN A 50 3.67 11.74 -25.01
C ASN A 50 3.25 10.73 -26.08
N ASP A 51 3.61 9.45 -25.95
CA ASP A 51 3.20 8.40 -26.89
C ASP A 51 1.71 8.07 -26.72
N PRO A 52 0.87 8.23 -27.76
CA PRO A 52 -0.54 7.84 -27.72
C PRO A 52 -0.75 6.35 -27.39
N ALA A 53 0.22 5.49 -27.71
CA ALA A 53 0.16 4.07 -27.39
C ALA A 53 0.42 3.76 -25.91
N SER A 54 0.87 4.74 -25.11
CA SER A 54 1.11 4.56 -23.67
C SER A 54 -0.16 4.30 -22.86
N GLY A 55 -1.33 4.72 -23.37
CA GLY A 55 -2.60 4.67 -22.65
C GLY A 55 -2.67 5.62 -21.45
N LEU A 56 -1.70 6.52 -21.29
CA LEU A 56 -1.67 7.50 -20.20
C LEU A 56 -2.56 8.72 -20.53
N ASP A 57 -3.26 9.27 -19.53
CA ASP A 57 -4.00 10.51 -19.72
C ASP A 57 -3.04 11.66 -20.13
N PRO A 58 -3.34 12.44 -21.19
CA PRO A 58 -2.47 13.50 -21.68
C PRO A 58 -2.10 14.58 -20.64
N ARG A 59 -2.83 14.68 -19.53
CA ARG A 59 -2.48 15.58 -18.42
C ARG A 59 -1.12 15.27 -17.80
N PHE A 60 -0.68 14.01 -17.79
CA PHE A 60 0.63 13.67 -17.24
C PHE A 60 1.76 14.17 -18.15
N ALA A 61 1.61 14.04 -19.47
CA ALA A 61 2.54 14.63 -20.43
C ALA A 61 2.56 16.17 -20.35
N ALA A 62 1.38 16.79 -20.26
CA ALA A 62 1.25 18.24 -20.10
C ALA A 62 1.93 18.76 -18.83
N THR A 63 1.76 18.06 -17.71
CA THR A 63 2.38 18.45 -16.43
C THR A 63 3.89 18.22 -16.42
N LEU A 64 4.42 17.20 -17.10
CA LEU A 64 5.86 17.07 -17.33
C LEU A 64 6.42 18.23 -18.16
N PHE A 65 5.78 18.55 -19.28
CA PHE A 65 6.17 19.66 -20.16
C PHE A 65 6.24 20.99 -19.40
N LEU A 66 5.23 21.27 -18.56
CA LEU A 66 5.20 22.47 -17.73
C LEU A 66 6.27 22.42 -16.64
N PHE A 67 6.47 21.28 -15.97
CA PHE A 67 7.46 21.14 -14.92
C PHE A 67 8.89 21.44 -15.40
N GLU A 68 9.19 21.13 -16.67
CA GLU A 68 10.48 21.43 -17.30
C GLU A 68 10.70 22.93 -17.54
N ARG A 69 9.63 23.67 -17.87
CA ARG A 69 9.72 25.05 -18.41
C ARG A 69 9.34 26.13 -17.42
N VAL A 70 8.38 25.85 -16.55
CA VAL A 70 7.85 26.81 -15.60
C VAL A 70 8.89 27.02 -14.49
N ARG A 71 9.24 28.28 -14.24
CA ARG A 71 10.13 28.67 -13.13
C ARG A 71 9.38 29.03 -11.85
N ASP A 72 8.08 29.31 -11.95
CA ASP A 72 7.20 29.58 -10.82
C ASP A 72 7.12 28.35 -9.90
N GLU A 73 7.57 28.52 -8.66
CA GLU A 73 7.60 27.47 -7.64
C GLU A 73 6.20 27.01 -7.25
N GLU A 74 5.22 27.92 -7.18
CA GLU A 74 3.84 27.57 -6.83
C GLU A 74 3.23 26.62 -7.88
N VAL A 75 3.47 26.91 -9.16
CA VAL A 75 3.00 26.04 -10.26
C VAL A 75 3.68 24.66 -10.19
N ARG A 76 4.98 24.62 -9.92
CA ARG A 76 5.73 23.36 -9.79
C ARG A 76 5.25 22.54 -8.59
N ASP A 77 5.04 23.17 -7.44
CA ASP A 77 4.52 22.51 -6.23
C ASP A 77 3.14 21.92 -6.47
N ARG A 78 2.29 22.64 -7.21
CA ARG A 78 0.95 22.14 -7.58
C ARG A 78 0.98 20.99 -8.57
N ILE A 79 1.95 20.97 -9.49
CA ILE A 79 2.21 19.82 -10.36
C ILE A 79 2.66 18.61 -9.53
N ILE A 80 3.58 18.81 -8.58
CA ILE A 80 4.03 17.74 -7.67
C ILE A 80 2.87 17.23 -6.82
N ALA A 81 2.04 18.11 -6.27
CA ALA A 81 0.84 17.74 -5.51
C ALA A 81 -0.14 16.91 -6.36
N PHE A 82 -0.33 17.28 -7.64
CA PHE A 82 -1.15 16.50 -8.57
C PHE A 82 -0.62 15.08 -8.78
N TRP A 83 0.69 14.94 -8.99
CA TRP A 83 1.36 13.65 -9.07
C TRP A 83 1.22 12.87 -7.76
N ALA A 84 1.27 13.55 -6.61
CA ALA A 84 1.14 12.95 -5.29
C ALA A 84 -0.28 12.49 -4.93
N GLY A 85 -1.32 12.97 -5.62
CA GLY A 85 -2.69 12.52 -5.36
C GLY A 85 -3.76 13.60 -5.37
N ASP A 86 -3.37 14.86 -5.42
CA ASP A 86 -4.29 15.99 -5.33
C ASP A 86 -4.96 16.31 -6.67
N PRO A 87 -6.18 16.85 -6.67
CA PRO A 87 -6.83 17.25 -7.90
C PRO A 87 -6.10 18.43 -8.54
N LEU A 88 -6.01 18.43 -9.88
CA LEU A 88 -5.54 19.57 -10.65
C LEU A 88 -6.67 20.12 -11.51
N ASN A 89 -6.91 21.43 -11.41
CA ASN A 89 -7.96 22.08 -12.18
C ASN A 89 -7.57 22.16 -13.67
N THR A 90 -8.41 21.58 -14.54
CA THR A 90 -8.15 21.56 -15.98
C THR A 90 -8.18 22.94 -16.62
N SER A 91 -9.00 23.89 -16.14
CA SER A 91 -9.04 25.25 -16.72
C SER A 91 -7.72 25.99 -16.47
N GLU A 92 -7.14 25.75 -15.30
CA GLU A 92 -5.86 26.30 -14.89
C GLU A 92 -4.68 25.65 -15.60
N LEU A 93 -4.68 24.32 -15.73
CA LEU A 93 -3.69 23.62 -16.54
C LEU A 93 -3.69 24.13 -17.99
N ARG A 94 -4.87 24.36 -18.58
CA ARG A 94 -4.99 24.99 -19.92
C ARG A 94 -4.43 26.40 -19.96
N ARG A 95 -4.60 27.19 -18.90
CA ARG A 95 -4.03 28.55 -18.80
C ARG A 95 -2.50 28.47 -18.82
N TRP A 96 -1.89 27.66 -17.97
CA TRP A 96 -0.44 27.52 -17.93
C TRP A 96 0.14 27.03 -19.26
N LEU A 97 -0.53 26.08 -19.92
CA LEU A 97 -0.14 25.62 -21.27
C LEU A 97 -0.21 26.73 -22.32
N ARG A 98 -1.27 27.56 -22.31
CA ARG A 98 -1.39 28.72 -23.20
C ARG A 98 -0.26 29.70 -23.02
N ASP A 99 0.10 29.99 -21.77
CA ASP A 99 1.18 30.93 -21.44
C ASP A 99 2.55 30.45 -21.96
N HIS A 100 2.67 29.15 -22.25
CA HIS A 100 3.87 28.51 -22.83
C HIS A 100 3.69 28.07 -24.29
N GLY A 101 2.65 28.53 -24.99
CA GLY A 101 2.45 28.28 -26.41
C GLY A 101 1.84 26.91 -26.77
N GLU A 102 1.52 26.05 -25.80
CA GLU A 102 1.03 24.67 -26.01
C GLU A 102 -0.48 24.53 -25.78
N ALA A 103 -1.24 25.58 -26.13
CA ALA A 103 -2.68 25.69 -25.88
C ALA A 103 -3.52 24.51 -26.37
N ALA A 104 -3.11 23.90 -27.50
CA ALA A 104 -3.87 22.89 -28.25
C ALA A 104 -3.16 21.54 -28.35
N THR A 105 -1.98 21.40 -27.75
CA THR A 105 -1.10 20.23 -27.93
C THR A 105 -1.60 19.03 -27.15
N TYR A 106 -2.16 19.26 -25.96
CA TYR A 106 -2.65 18.20 -25.08
C TYR A 106 -4.18 18.17 -25.05
N LYS A 107 -4.75 17.02 -25.41
CA LYS A 107 -6.21 16.81 -25.37
C LYS A 107 -6.67 16.48 -23.95
N LEU A 108 -7.00 17.52 -23.18
CA LEU A 108 -7.39 17.38 -21.77
C LEU A 108 -8.89 17.07 -21.59
N ASP A 109 -9.29 15.85 -21.93
CA ASP A 109 -10.67 15.37 -21.76
C ASP A 109 -10.97 15.02 -20.28
N LYS A 110 -12.25 14.75 -19.97
CA LYS A 110 -12.68 14.30 -18.64
C LYS A 110 -12.23 12.85 -18.43
N VAL A 111 -11.44 12.59 -17.38
CA VAL A 111 -11.17 11.23 -16.86
C VAL A 111 -12.13 10.92 -15.73
N SER A 112 -12.49 9.65 -15.60
CA SER A 112 -13.24 9.22 -14.43
C SER A 112 -12.38 9.23 -13.16
N THR A 113 -13.03 9.36 -12.01
CA THR A 113 -12.36 9.25 -10.70
C THR A 113 -11.81 7.84 -10.44
N GLN A 114 -12.28 6.83 -11.19
CA GLN A 114 -11.81 5.45 -11.09
C GLN A 114 -10.56 5.19 -11.95
N GLU A 115 -10.40 5.88 -13.07
CA GLU A 115 -9.26 5.70 -13.98
C GLU A 115 -8.05 6.56 -13.58
N LEU A 116 -8.27 7.77 -13.05
CA LEU A 116 -7.16 8.66 -12.67
C LEU A 116 -6.14 8.02 -11.72
N PRO A 117 -6.52 7.26 -10.67
CA PRO A 117 -5.57 6.54 -9.84
C PRO A 117 -4.73 5.53 -10.63
N LEU A 118 -5.31 4.85 -11.62
CA LEU A 118 -4.57 3.88 -12.45
C LEU A 118 -3.52 4.58 -13.32
N HIS A 119 -3.83 5.76 -13.87
CA HIS A 119 -2.84 6.56 -14.57
C HIS A 119 -1.70 7.00 -13.64
N ARG A 120 -2.01 7.34 -12.38
CA ARG A 120 -0.99 7.67 -11.38
C ARG A 120 -0.09 6.47 -11.05
N PHE A 121 -0.67 5.30 -10.84
CA PHE A 121 0.11 4.06 -10.67
C PHE A 121 0.94 3.69 -11.90
N ALA A 122 0.55 4.10 -13.10
CA ALA A 122 1.36 3.90 -14.31
C ALA A 122 2.50 4.92 -14.44
N PHE A 123 2.24 6.17 -14.06
CA PHE A 123 3.16 7.29 -14.19
C PHE A 123 4.25 7.30 -13.11
N THR A 124 3.85 7.21 -11.85
CA THR A 124 4.75 7.45 -10.70
C THR A 124 5.94 6.50 -10.63
N PRO A 125 5.81 5.18 -10.86
CA PRO A 125 6.98 4.31 -10.89
C PRO A 125 7.98 4.68 -12.00
N ARG A 126 7.49 5.17 -13.15
CA ARG A 126 8.36 5.65 -14.23
C ARG A 126 9.02 6.98 -13.91
N LEU A 127 8.31 7.88 -13.21
CA LEU A 127 8.89 9.10 -12.66
C LEU A 127 10.04 8.77 -11.69
N ILE A 128 9.83 7.79 -10.81
CA ILE A 128 10.84 7.29 -9.86
C ILE A 128 12.06 6.72 -10.62
N VAL A 129 11.84 5.93 -11.67
CA VAL A 129 12.94 5.41 -12.50
C VAL A 129 13.68 6.54 -13.23
N ALA A 130 12.97 7.53 -13.77
CA ALA A 130 13.57 8.69 -14.42
C ALA A 130 14.41 9.54 -13.48
N ALA A 131 14.09 9.56 -12.18
CA ALA A 131 14.88 10.20 -11.13
C ALA A 131 16.10 9.37 -10.68
N GLY A 132 16.36 8.22 -11.33
CA GLY A 132 17.56 7.41 -11.10
C GLY A 132 17.39 6.25 -10.12
N TYR A 133 16.17 5.97 -9.64
CA TYR A 133 15.90 4.82 -8.77
C TYR A 133 15.53 3.57 -9.59
N SER A 134 15.60 2.39 -8.97
CA SER A 134 15.25 1.13 -9.66
C SER A 134 13.76 0.91 -9.87
N GLY A 135 12.91 1.69 -9.18
CA GLY A 135 11.45 1.54 -9.19
C GLY A 135 10.84 1.78 -7.82
N TRP A 136 9.59 1.37 -7.67
CA TRP A 136 8.78 1.53 -6.48
C TRP A 136 8.34 0.17 -5.92
N VAL A 137 8.52 -0.03 -4.62
CA VAL A 137 8.00 -1.18 -3.89
C VAL A 137 6.81 -0.72 -3.05
N LEU A 138 5.64 -1.28 -3.34
CA LEU A 138 4.42 -1.08 -2.57
C LEU A 138 4.28 -2.21 -1.55
N LEU A 139 4.30 -1.87 -0.26
CA LEU A 139 4.08 -2.80 0.83
C LEU A 139 2.66 -2.60 1.35
N VAL A 140 1.83 -3.64 1.28
CA VAL A 140 0.45 -3.63 1.77
C VAL A 140 0.36 -4.63 2.91
N ASP A 141 0.22 -4.11 4.12
CA ASP A 141 0.02 -4.89 5.33
C ASP A 141 -1.48 -5.09 5.63
N GLU A 142 -1.80 -6.00 6.54
CA GLU A 142 -3.15 -6.26 7.06
C GLU A 142 -4.19 -6.60 5.96
N VAL A 143 -3.80 -7.38 4.93
CA VAL A 143 -4.72 -7.77 3.84
C VAL A 143 -5.93 -8.55 4.37
N GLU A 144 -5.82 -9.19 5.54
CA GLU A 144 -6.93 -9.88 6.19
C GLU A 144 -8.13 -8.97 6.52
N LEU A 145 -7.95 -7.64 6.55
CA LEU A 145 -9.04 -6.68 6.70
C LEU A 145 -10.09 -6.79 5.60
N ILE A 146 -9.73 -7.34 4.42
CA ILE A 146 -10.70 -7.69 3.38
C ILE A 146 -11.85 -8.53 3.96
N GLY A 147 -11.56 -9.43 4.90
CA GLY A 147 -12.58 -10.27 5.54
C GLY A 147 -13.66 -9.47 6.25
N ARG A 148 -13.39 -8.25 6.71
CA ARG A 148 -14.34 -7.40 7.45
C ARG A 148 -15.21 -6.52 6.56
N TYR A 149 -14.92 -6.43 5.27
CA TYR A 149 -15.71 -5.60 4.35
C TYR A 149 -17.03 -6.25 3.91
N SER A 150 -17.92 -5.44 3.32
CA SER A 150 -19.13 -5.95 2.66
C SER A 150 -18.81 -6.85 1.47
N SER A 151 -19.74 -7.75 1.10
CA SER A 151 -19.52 -8.72 0.01
C SER A 151 -19.04 -8.10 -1.32
N LYS A 152 -19.53 -6.90 -1.67
CA LYS A 152 -19.14 -6.21 -2.91
C LYS A 152 -17.76 -5.58 -2.79
N GLN A 153 -17.41 -5.04 -1.62
CA GLN A 153 -16.07 -4.51 -1.34
C GLN A 153 -15.03 -5.63 -1.28
N ARG A 154 -15.38 -6.81 -0.74
CA ARG A 154 -14.51 -8.00 -0.78
C ARG A 154 -14.20 -8.41 -2.21
N ALA A 155 -15.21 -8.55 -3.06
CA ALA A 155 -15.02 -8.83 -4.49
C ALA A 155 -14.04 -7.86 -5.15
N ARG A 156 -14.24 -6.55 -4.94
CA ARG A 156 -13.35 -5.52 -5.46
C ARG A 156 -11.94 -5.63 -4.89
N SER A 157 -11.79 -5.87 -3.59
CA SER A 157 -10.48 -6.00 -2.95
C SER A 157 -9.69 -7.19 -3.51
N TYR A 158 -10.33 -8.35 -3.70
CA TYR A 158 -9.70 -9.50 -4.35
C TYR A 158 -9.30 -9.16 -5.80
N ALA A 159 -10.14 -8.46 -6.55
CA ALA A 159 -9.79 -8.03 -7.90
C ALA A 159 -8.58 -7.07 -7.92
N GLU A 160 -8.46 -6.19 -6.94
CA GLU A 160 -7.32 -5.29 -6.78
C GLU A 160 -6.04 -6.02 -6.35
N LEU A 161 -6.12 -7.04 -5.49
CA LEU A 161 -4.98 -7.94 -5.22
C LEU A 161 -4.40 -8.52 -6.52
N ALA A 162 -5.28 -9.03 -7.40
CA ALA A 162 -4.85 -9.57 -8.68
C ALA A 162 -4.19 -8.49 -9.58
N ARG A 163 -4.74 -7.27 -9.62
CA ARG A 163 -4.20 -6.14 -10.37
C ARG A 163 -2.78 -5.83 -9.91
N TRP A 164 -2.62 -5.55 -8.63
CA TRP A 164 -1.37 -5.05 -8.06
C TRP A 164 -0.28 -6.13 -7.94
N ALA A 165 -0.67 -7.41 -7.90
CA ALA A 165 0.24 -8.55 -8.04
C ALA A 165 0.64 -8.85 -9.49
N GLY A 166 0.16 -8.06 -10.47
CA GLY A 166 0.48 -8.24 -11.89
C GLY A 166 -0.15 -9.50 -12.52
N LYS A 167 -1.24 -10.00 -11.95
CA LYS A 167 -1.96 -11.22 -12.39
C LYS A 167 -3.06 -10.94 -13.42
N LEU A 168 -3.28 -9.68 -13.76
CA LEU A 168 -4.25 -9.26 -14.78
C LEU A 168 -3.54 -8.85 -16.07
N ASP A 169 -4.01 -9.41 -17.18
CA ASP A 169 -3.43 -9.17 -18.51
C ASP A 169 -3.69 -7.73 -18.95
N GLY A 170 -2.66 -7.07 -19.49
CA GLY A 170 -2.74 -5.65 -19.88
C GLY A 170 -2.71 -4.64 -18.73
N GLU A 171 -2.71 -5.07 -17.47
CA GLU A 171 -2.71 -4.20 -16.29
C GLU A 171 -1.39 -4.34 -15.51
N ARG A 172 -0.27 -4.14 -16.20
CA ARG A 172 1.07 -4.18 -15.61
C ARG A 172 1.66 -2.79 -15.50
N PHE A 173 2.20 -2.49 -14.32
CA PHE A 173 2.79 -1.19 -14.00
C PHE A 173 4.32 -1.32 -14.00
N SER A 174 4.96 -0.90 -15.08
CA SER A 174 6.43 -0.98 -15.21
C SER A 174 7.12 -0.18 -14.11
N GLY A 175 8.09 -0.80 -13.44
CA GLY A 175 8.81 -0.18 -12.32
C GLY A 175 8.07 -0.26 -10.98
N LEU A 176 6.91 -0.92 -10.89
CA LEU A 176 6.19 -1.19 -9.65
C LEU A 176 6.29 -2.67 -9.27
N THR A 177 6.57 -2.95 -8.00
CA THR A 177 6.44 -4.27 -7.40
C THR A 177 5.61 -4.15 -6.13
N THR A 178 4.69 -5.09 -5.90
CA THR A 178 3.81 -5.08 -4.73
C THR A 178 4.05 -6.32 -3.88
N VAL A 179 4.10 -6.14 -2.56
CA VAL A 179 4.18 -7.22 -1.56
C VAL A 179 2.98 -7.09 -0.63
N PHE A 180 2.31 -8.21 -0.39
CA PHE A 180 1.14 -8.31 0.48
C PHE A 180 1.49 -9.12 1.73
N ALA A 181 1.11 -8.63 2.89
CA ALA A 181 1.12 -9.40 4.13
C ALA A 181 -0.32 -9.72 4.55
N ILE A 182 -0.56 -10.99 4.89
CA ILE A 182 -1.87 -11.53 5.24
C ILE A 182 -1.70 -12.58 6.33
N THR A 183 -2.70 -12.73 7.21
CA THR A 183 -2.69 -13.83 8.18
C THR A 183 -2.84 -15.20 7.52
N SER A 184 -2.20 -16.20 8.13
CA SER A 184 -2.19 -17.59 7.62
C SER A 184 -3.55 -18.29 7.71
N ASP A 185 -4.45 -17.83 8.58
CA ASP A 185 -5.77 -18.41 8.79
C ASP A 185 -6.84 -17.86 7.82
N PHE A 186 -6.52 -16.79 7.08
CA PHE A 186 -7.48 -16.10 6.20
C PHE A 186 -8.12 -17.06 5.18
N THR A 187 -7.33 -17.90 4.52
CA THR A 187 -7.83 -18.87 3.54
C THR A 187 -8.85 -19.82 4.17
N ALA A 188 -8.55 -20.37 5.34
CA ALA A 188 -9.45 -21.29 6.04
C ALA A 188 -10.73 -20.58 6.50
N LYS A 189 -10.59 -19.45 7.21
CA LYS A 189 -11.71 -18.72 7.84
C LYS A 189 -12.59 -17.98 6.86
N VAL A 190 -12.01 -17.31 5.88
CA VAL A 190 -12.75 -16.41 4.99
C VAL A 190 -13.08 -17.09 3.67
N LEU A 191 -12.11 -17.70 2.99
CA LEU A 191 -12.36 -18.29 1.67
C LEU A 191 -13.22 -19.55 1.76
N TYR A 192 -13.01 -20.40 2.76
CA TYR A 192 -13.76 -21.66 2.91
C TYR A 192 -14.87 -21.63 3.97
N GLU A 193 -14.59 -21.34 5.25
CA GLU A 193 -15.63 -21.39 6.31
C GLU A 193 -16.77 -20.38 6.05
N ARG A 194 -16.44 -19.15 5.62
CA ARG A 194 -17.45 -18.15 5.18
C ARG A 194 -17.93 -18.36 3.74
N ASN A 195 -17.30 -19.28 3.02
CA ASN A 195 -17.54 -19.64 1.63
C ASN A 195 -17.42 -18.45 0.65
N ASP A 196 -16.48 -17.53 0.86
CA ASP A 196 -16.24 -16.43 -0.09
C ASP A 196 -15.85 -16.96 -1.48
N ALA A 197 -15.05 -18.05 -1.53
CA ALA A 197 -14.51 -18.62 -2.76
C ALA A 197 -15.58 -18.99 -3.79
N GLU A 198 -16.73 -19.53 -3.35
CA GLU A 198 -17.84 -19.86 -4.24
C GLU A 198 -18.91 -18.76 -4.26
N ARG A 199 -19.29 -18.26 -3.08
CA ARG A 199 -20.45 -17.37 -2.92
C ARG A 199 -20.26 -16.04 -3.63
N ILE A 200 -19.07 -15.44 -3.54
CA ILE A 200 -18.85 -14.10 -4.13
C ILE A 200 -18.82 -14.18 -5.67
N PRO A 201 -17.97 -15.00 -6.31
CA PRO A 201 -17.99 -15.14 -7.77
C PRO A 201 -19.34 -15.64 -8.29
N GLY A 202 -19.99 -16.58 -7.58
CA GLY A 202 -21.31 -17.08 -7.93
C GLY A 202 -22.38 -15.99 -7.99
N ARG A 203 -22.43 -15.11 -6.97
CA ARG A 203 -23.37 -13.97 -6.96
C ARG A 203 -23.10 -12.97 -8.08
N LEU A 204 -21.84 -12.66 -8.36
CA LEU A 204 -21.47 -11.76 -9.45
C LEU A 204 -21.89 -12.30 -10.81
N ARG A 205 -21.70 -13.61 -11.05
CA ARG A 205 -22.16 -14.24 -12.31
C ARG A 205 -23.67 -14.24 -12.43
N ALA A 206 -24.37 -14.48 -11.32
CA ALA A 206 -25.83 -14.53 -11.29
C ALA A 206 -26.50 -13.17 -11.58
N SER A 207 -25.78 -12.04 -11.44
CA SER A 207 -26.35 -10.72 -11.77
C SER A 207 -26.63 -10.54 -13.27
N GLY A 208 -25.98 -11.32 -14.13
CA GLY A 208 -26.14 -11.25 -15.59
C GLY A 208 -25.46 -10.03 -16.24
N LEU A 209 -24.80 -9.17 -15.46
CA LEU A 209 -24.10 -7.99 -15.98
C LEU A 209 -22.68 -8.35 -16.43
N ASP A 210 -22.30 -7.96 -17.64
CA ASP A 210 -20.94 -8.21 -18.17
C ASP A 210 -19.83 -7.65 -17.26
N ALA A 211 -20.09 -6.49 -16.64
CA ALA A 211 -19.16 -5.88 -15.69
C ALA A 211 -18.93 -6.77 -14.46
N ASP A 212 -19.98 -7.38 -13.92
CA ASP A 212 -19.88 -8.27 -12.77
C ASP A 212 -19.26 -9.62 -13.16
N GLN A 213 -19.54 -10.13 -14.36
CA GLN A 213 -18.86 -11.33 -14.87
C GLN A 213 -17.35 -11.12 -14.99
N ARG A 214 -16.90 -9.96 -15.51
CA ARG A 214 -15.48 -9.60 -15.53
C ARG A 214 -14.91 -9.46 -14.12
N LEU A 215 -15.66 -8.84 -13.21
CA LEU A 215 -15.26 -8.70 -11.80
C LEU A 215 -15.13 -10.08 -11.13
N ALA A 216 -16.01 -11.04 -11.43
CA ALA A 216 -15.95 -12.40 -10.89
C ALA A 216 -14.64 -13.08 -11.28
N GLY A 217 -14.25 -13.01 -12.57
CA GLY A 217 -12.98 -13.57 -13.03
C GLY A 217 -11.75 -12.93 -12.37
N ARG A 218 -11.77 -11.61 -12.15
CA ARG A 218 -10.68 -10.90 -11.43
C ARG A 218 -10.65 -11.26 -9.95
N THR A 219 -11.83 -11.35 -9.33
CA THR A 219 -12.00 -11.77 -7.93
C THR A 219 -11.37 -13.14 -7.70
N GLU A 220 -11.66 -14.11 -8.57
CA GLU A 220 -11.09 -15.46 -8.46
C GLU A 220 -9.57 -15.49 -8.63
N ARG A 221 -9.01 -14.67 -9.54
CA ARG A 221 -7.56 -14.55 -9.67
C ARG A 221 -6.93 -14.03 -8.37
N GLY A 222 -7.56 -13.07 -7.69
CA GLY A 222 -7.10 -12.54 -6.41
C GLY A 222 -7.19 -13.55 -5.26
N MET A 223 -8.29 -14.29 -5.18
CA MET A 223 -8.46 -15.36 -4.20
C MET A 223 -7.41 -16.46 -4.39
N ARG A 224 -7.13 -16.86 -5.63
CA ARG A 224 -6.09 -17.85 -5.95
C ARG A 224 -4.69 -17.39 -5.57
N LEU A 225 -4.40 -16.09 -5.68
CA LEU A 225 -3.13 -15.52 -5.24
C LEU A 225 -2.91 -15.80 -3.75
N ILE A 226 -3.92 -15.53 -2.91
CA ILE A 226 -3.87 -15.80 -1.47
C ILE A 226 -3.74 -17.31 -1.20
N GLU A 227 -4.54 -18.12 -1.88
CA GLU A 227 -4.59 -19.57 -1.65
C GLU A 227 -3.31 -20.30 -2.05
N ARG A 228 -2.69 -19.91 -3.18
CA ARG A 228 -1.67 -20.75 -3.85
C ARG A 228 -0.28 -20.12 -3.94
N GLU A 229 -0.19 -18.81 -3.82
CA GLU A 229 1.07 -18.08 -4.04
C GLU A 229 1.59 -17.40 -2.76
N ALA A 230 0.83 -17.46 -1.65
CA ALA A 230 1.29 -16.97 -0.37
C ALA A 230 2.55 -17.75 0.08
N VAL A 231 3.60 -17.00 0.44
CA VAL A 231 4.83 -17.58 0.98
C VAL A 231 4.68 -17.66 2.50
N PRO A 232 4.65 -18.87 3.09
CA PRO A 232 4.52 -19.00 4.54
C PRO A 232 5.80 -18.49 5.21
N LEU A 233 5.64 -17.51 6.10
CA LEU A 233 6.74 -17.06 6.95
C LEU A 233 6.91 -18.04 8.11
N ARG A 234 8.17 -18.36 8.42
CA ARG A 234 8.49 -19.12 9.63
C ARG A 234 8.33 -18.20 10.83
N GLY A 235 7.75 -18.73 11.91
CA GLY A 235 7.77 -18.05 13.20
C GLY A 235 9.21 -17.79 13.68
N PRO A 236 9.40 -16.83 14.60
CA PRO A 236 10.72 -16.55 15.14
C PRO A 236 11.26 -17.78 15.88
N ASP A 237 12.52 -18.13 15.64
CA ASP A 237 13.19 -19.19 16.39
C ASP A 237 13.61 -18.70 17.78
N ARG A 238 13.98 -19.63 18.66
CA ARG A 238 14.40 -19.32 20.03
C ARG A 238 15.56 -18.31 20.08
N ALA A 239 16.50 -18.42 19.15
CA ALA A 239 17.64 -17.51 19.07
C ALA A 239 17.22 -16.08 18.71
N THR A 240 16.22 -15.93 17.83
CA THR A 240 15.62 -14.65 17.46
C THR A 240 14.82 -14.07 18.62
N ILE A 241 14.02 -14.89 19.31
CA ILE A 241 13.25 -14.48 20.49
C ILE A 241 14.19 -13.95 21.58
N GLU A 242 15.23 -14.71 21.92
CA GLU A 242 16.21 -14.33 22.94
C GLU A 242 16.94 -13.02 22.60
N ARG A 243 17.41 -12.90 21.35
CA ARG A 243 18.09 -11.69 20.89
C ARG A 243 17.17 -10.47 20.96
N THR A 244 15.94 -10.62 20.48
CA THR A 244 14.94 -9.55 20.54
C THR A 244 14.64 -9.17 21.98
N ARG A 245 14.55 -10.14 22.90
CA ARG A 245 14.33 -9.88 24.33
C ARG A 245 15.42 -9.01 24.92
N GLU A 246 16.69 -9.35 24.69
CA GLU A 246 17.81 -8.57 25.23
C GLU A 246 17.91 -7.17 24.59
N GLU A 247 17.59 -7.03 23.30
CA GLU A 247 17.51 -5.72 22.64
C GLU A 247 16.39 -4.86 23.26
N VAL A 248 15.18 -5.40 23.44
CA VAL A 248 14.06 -4.69 24.08
C VAL A 248 14.39 -4.37 25.54
N ARG A 249 15.05 -5.28 26.27
CA ARG A 249 15.52 -5.06 27.64
C ARG A 249 16.46 -3.87 27.71
N GLY A 250 17.43 -3.78 26.80
CA GLY A 250 18.37 -2.66 26.72
C GLY A 250 17.68 -1.33 26.43
N VAL A 251 16.69 -1.32 25.53
CA VAL A 251 15.87 -0.13 25.25
C VAL A 251 15.06 0.29 26.47
N HIS A 252 14.41 -0.66 27.16
CA HIS A 252 13.64 -0.38 28.39
C HIS A 252 14.54 0.17 29.49
N ALA A 253 15.73 -0.42 29.67
CA ALA A 253 16.72 0.01 30.64
C ALA A 253 17.14 1.47 30.41
N ALA A 254 17.44 1.82 29.16
CA ALA A 254 17.81 3.17 28.77
C ALA A 254 16.66 4.17 28.97
N ALA A 255 15.43 3.78 28.62
CA ALA A 255 14.27 4.65 28.72
C ALA A 255 13.92 5.03 30.17
N TYR A 256 14.10 4.10 31.11
CA TYR A 256 13.71 4.29 32.51
C TYR A 256 14.88 4.45 33.48
N SER A 257 16.12 4.40 33.00
CA SER A 257 17.32 4.42 33.85
C SER A 257 17.25 3.38 34.98
N TRP A 258 16.70 2.21 34.67
CA TRP A 258 16.44 1.12 35.60
C TRP A 258 16.87 -0.19 34.96
N GLU A 259 17.61 -1.04 35.67
CA GLU A 259 18.13 -2.30 35.13
C GLU A 259 17.05 -3.39 35.21
N PRO A 260 16.40 -3.78 34.09
CA PRO A 260 15.35 -4.78 34.13
C PRO A 260 15.98 -6.14 34.42
N PRO A 261 15.45 -6.93 35.37
CA PRO A 261 15.98 -8.26 35.64
C PRO A 261 15.74 -9.18 34.44
N PRO A 262 16.61 -10.19 34.24
CA PRO A 262 16.38 -11.20 33.21
C PRO A 262 15.06 -11.93 33.49
N LEU A 263 14.28 -12.14 32.43
CA LEU A 263 13.09 -12.97 32.48
C LEU A 263 13.48 -14.43 32.23
N GLY A 264 12.78 -15.37 32.86
CA GLY A 264 12.99 -16.79 32.63
C GLY A 264 12.79 -17.16 31.15
N ALA A 265 13.23 -18.37 30.74
CA ALA A 265 12.80 -18.87 29.44
C ALA A 265 11.27 -18.98 29.47
N ASP A 266 10.58 -18.16 28.67
CA ASP A 266 9.14 -18.28 28.49
C ASP A 266 8.82 -19.73 28.09
N GLU A 267 7.73 -20.31 28.60
CA GLU A 267 7.23 -21.57 28.04
C GLU A 267 7.09 -21.36 26.53
N GLU A 268 7.83 -22.17 25.75
CA GLU A 268 7.89 -22.08 24.30
C GLU A 268 6.51 -22.46 23.72
N LEU A 269 5.60 -21.49 23.70
CA LEU A 269 4.35 -21.60 22.98
C LEU A 269 4.67 -21.45 21.50
N SER A 270 4.84 -22.59 20.81
CA SER A 270 5.15 -22.69 19.38
C SER A 270 4.24 -21.89 18.43
N THR A 271 3.15 -21.30 18.93
CA THR A 271 2.14 -20.52 18.22
C THR A 271 2.14 -19.02 18.57
N THR A 272 2.97 -18.57 19.52
CA THR A 272 2.95 -17.18 20.01
C THR A 272 3.63 -16.21 19.01
N ARG A 273 2.94 -15.11 18.69
CA ARG A 273 3.46 -14.07 17.79
C ARG A 273 4.53 -13.24 18.50
N MET A 274 5.57 -12.77 17.80
CA MET A 274 6.64 -11.94 18.40
C MET A 274 6.10 -10.74 19.20
N ARG A 275 5.04 -10.09 18.71
CA ARG A 275 4.38 -8.98 19.41
C ARG A 275 3.90 -9.36 20.82
N GLN A 276 3.41 -10.59 21.02
CA GLN A 276 2.93 -11.05 22.31
C GLN A 276 4.09 -11.21 23.29
N TYR A 277 5.20 -11.81 22.86
CA TYR A 277 6.44 -11.88 23.65
C TYR A 277 6.91 -10.48 24.07
N VAL A 278 7.06 -9.56 23.11
CA VAL A 278 7.48 -8.17 23.39
C VAL A 278 6.55 -7.49 24.39
N ARG A 279 5.22 -7.62 24.22
CA ARG A 279 4.25 -7.02 25.14
C ARG A 279 4.34 -7.64 26.53
N GLN A 280 4.51 -8.95 26.63
CA GLN A 280 4.67 -9.64 27.90
C GLN A 280 5.91 -9.14 28.64
N TRP A 281 7.06 -9.07 27.96
CA TRP A 281 8.31 -8.60 28.58
C TRP A 281 8.20 -7.17 29.09
N ILE A 282 7.68 -6.25 28.25
CA ILE A 282 7.48 -4.85 28.64
C ILE A 282 6.53 -4.73 29.83
N ASN A 283 5.37 -5.40 29.78
CA ASN A 283 4.39 -5.37 30.86
C ASN A 283 4.98 -5.91 32.16
N GLU A 284 5.72 -7.01 32.10
CA GLU A 284 6.32 -7.61 33.28
C GLU A 284 7.41 -6.72 33.89
N TRP A 285 8.28 -6.14 33.06
CA TRP A 285 9.27 -5.17 33.51
C TRP A 285 8.64 -3.90 34.09
N ASP A 286 7.57 -3.38 33.48
CA ASP A 286 6.85 -2.24 34.01
C ASP A 286 6.18 -2.55 35.35
N LEU A 287 5.55 -3.71 35.50
CA LEU A 287 4.94 -4.12 36.77
C LEU A 287 6.00 -4.33 37.86
N ARG A 288 7.12 -4.98 37.55
CA ARG A 288 8.24 -5.15 38.50
C ARG A 288 8.85 -3.81 38.92
N ARG A 289 8.91 -2.83 38.01
CA ARG A 289 9.41 -1.48 38.29
C ARG A 289 8.43 -0.66 39.12
N LEU A 290 7.14 -0.72 38.83
CA LEU A 290 6.10 0.09 39.48
C LEU A 290 5.63 -0.52 40.81
N SER A 291 5.69 -1.85 40.95
CA SER A 291 5.19 -2.60 42.10
C SER A 291 6.18 -3.71 42.51
N PRO A 292 7.37 -3.37 43.04
CA PRO A 292 8.44 -4.32 43.30
C PRO A 292 8.10 -5.39 44.36
N ASP A 293 7.15 -5.10 45.26
CA ASP A 293 6.75 -6.01 46.34
C ASP A 293 5.64 -7.01 45.95
N GLN A 294 5.14 -6.96 44.71
CA GLN A 294 4.07 -7.84 44.24
C GLN A 294 4.59 -8.88 43.24
N PRO A 295 4.28 -10.18 43.43
CA PRO A 295 4.59 -11.19 42.43
C PRO A 295 3.74 -10.92 41.17
N VAL A 296 4.42 -10.77 40.03
CA VAL A 296 3.78 -10.58 38.73
C VAL A 296 3.44 -11.95 38.12
N SER A 297 2.18 -12.13 37.71
CA SER A 297 1.75 -13.27 36.92
C SER A 297 0.99 -12.77 35.69
N THR A 298 1.46 -13.17 34.51
CA THR A 298 0.86 -12.76 33.23
C THR A 298 -0.02 -13.89 32.72
N VAL A 299 -1.32 -13.62 32.53
CA VAL A 299 -2.26 -14.57 31.91
C VAL A 299 -2.41 -14.20 30.44
N VAL A 300 -2.17 -15.18 29.56
CA VAL A 300 -2.41 -15.04 28.11
C VAL A 300 -3.84 -15.49 27.83
N SER A 301 -4.64 -14.62 27.24
CA SER A 301 -5.98 -14.95 26.72
C SER A 301 -5.97 -14.90 25.20
N ASP A 302 -6.52 -15.92 24.54
CA ASP A 302 -6.70 -15.92 23.09
C ASP A 302 -7.71 -14.84 22.68
N ILE A 303 -7.28 -13.95 21.79
CA ILE A 303 -8.16 -13.02 21.08
C ILE A 303 -8.22 -13.53 19.64
N ALA A 304 -9.34 -14.15 19.28
CA ALA A 304 -9.61 -14.52 17.90
C ALA A 304 -9.74 -13.25 17.05
N VAL A 305 -9.20 -13.28 15.82
CA VAL A 305 -9.45 -12.22 14.84
C VAL A 305 -10.92 -12.30 14.44
N ASP A 306 -11.68 -11.26 14.77
CA ASP A 306 -13.09 -11.18 14.39
C ASP A 306 -13.20 -10.72 12.92
N TYR A 307 -13.80 -11.58 12.10
CA TYR A 307 -14.09 -11.31 10.69
C TYR A 307 -15.55 -10.88 10.46
N ALA A 308 -16.29 -10.53 11.53
CA ALA A 308 -17.59 -9.90 11.40
C ALA A 308 -17.51 -8.67 10.49
N GLU A 309 -18.57 -8.46 9.72
CA GLU A 309 -18.66 -7.30 8.84
C GLU A 309 -18.71 -6.02 9.69
N ASP A 310 -17.81 -5.10 9.41
CA ASP A 310 -17.73 -3.84 10.11
C ASP A 310 -18.38 -2.74 9.26
N ALA A 311 -19.45 -2.14 9.79
CA ALA A 311 -20.19 -1.09 9.10
C ALA A 311 -19.37 0.19 8.92
N ASP A 312 -18.40 0.47 9.80
CA ASP A 312 -17.56 1.65 9.71
C ASP A 312 -16.55 1.53 8.56
N LEU A 313 -16.07 0.32 8.29
CA LEU A 313 -15.25 0.00 7.10
C LEU A 313 -16.06 0.00 5.79
N ALA A 314 -17.40 -0.02 5.87
CA ALA A 314 -18.29 0.04 4.71
C ALA A 314 -18.61 1.48 4.28
N MET A 315 -18.48 2.46 5.18
CA MET A 315 -18.80 3.87 4.91
C MET A 315 -17.61 4.73 4.46
N GLU A 316 -16.38 4.25 4.61
CA GLU A 316 -15.19 4.91 4.05
C GLU A 316 -15.01 4.58 2.57
#